data_AF-A0A8J5Q6I0-F1
#
_entry.id   AF-A0A8J5Q6I0-F1
#
_cell.length_a   1.000
_cell.length_b   1.000
_cell.length_c   1.000
_cell.angle_alpha   90.00
_cell.angle_beta   90.00
_cell.angle_gamma   90.00
#
_symmetry.space_group_name_H-M   'P 1'
#
loop_
_entity.id
_entity.type
_entity.pdbx_description
1 polymer ?
#
loop_
_entity_poly.entity_id
_entity_poly.type
_entity_poly.pdbx_seq_one_letter_code
_entity_poly.pdbx_strand_id
1 'polypeptide(L)'
;MSEGSESNVTPQPQVAEQPPVSIEATPEVVDIEPATAVLPLEIIDRSVGNKVRVLMTSDKEFYGTLIGFDDYVNMVLQDVIETDNTNGTSTTPVKKMLLNGGHIAMIIPDVPDVLVV
;
A
#
# COMPACT_ATOMS: atom_id res chain seq x y z
N MET A 1 -26.75 -66.42 -59.59
CA MET A 1 -26.21 -65.22 -60.28
C MET A 1 -26.77 -64.00 -59.57
N SER A 2 -25.93 -62.95 -59.43
CA SER A 2 -26.08 -61.66 -58.70
C SER A 2 -26.19 -61.78 -57.16
N GLU A 3 -25.11 -61.54 -56.37
CA GLU A 3 -24.44 -60.26 -56.04
C GLU A 3 -25.39 -59.28 -55.33
N GLY A 4 -25.30 -59.10 -54.01
CA GLY A 4 -24.62 -57.97 -53.34
C GLY A 4 -25.71 -57.21 -52.54
N SER A 5 -25.55 -56.72 -51.32
CA SER A 5 -24.44 -55.97 -50.75
C SER A 5 -24.40 -56.08 -49.21
N GLU A 6 -23.19 -56.14 -48.68
CA GLU A 6 -22.87 -55.98 -47.26
C GLU A 6 -23.07 -54.51 -46.83
N SER A 7 -23.70 -54.30 -45.67
CA SER A 7 -23.50 -53.08 -44.88
C SER A 7 -22.85 -53.45 -43.55
N ASN A 8 -21.56 -53.14 -43.49
CA ASN A 8 -20.70 -53.18 -42.33
C ASN A 8 -21.22 -52.18 -41.27
N VAL A 9 -21.75 -52.69 -40.16
CA VAL A 9 -21.97 -51.90 -38.94
C VAL A 9 -20.84 -52.23 -37.98
N THR A 10 -19.84 -51.36 -37.96
CA THR A 10 -18.80 -51.33 -36.93
C THR A 10 -19.45 -51.28 -35.54
N PRO A 11 -19.12 -52.18 -34.60
CA PRO A 11 -19.55 -52.02 -33.22
C PRO A 11 -18.85 -50.79 -32.62
N GLN A 12 -19.64 -49.80 -32.20
CA GLN A 12 -19.14 -48.64 -31.48
C GLN A 12 -18.47 -49.09 -30.15
N PRO A 13 -17.33 -48.51 -29.77
CA PRO A 13 -16.75 -48.75 -28.46
C PRO A 13 -17.69 -48.21 -27.37
N GLN A 14 -18.10 -49.07 -26.43
CA GLN A 14 -18.81 -48.65 -25.23
C GLN A 14 -17.87 -47.73 -24.43
N VAL A 15 -18.14 -46.43 -24.47
CA VAL A 15 -17.53 -45.45 -23.57
C VAL A 15 -18.03 -45.80 -22.17
N ALA A 16 -17.11 -46.19 -21.30
CA ALA A 16 -17.41 -46.38 -19.88
C ALA A 16 -17.99 -45.06 -19.34
N GLU A 17 -19.26 -45.08 -18.94
CA GLU A 17 -19.86 -43.98 -18.20
C GLU A 17 -19.13 -43.87 -16.87
N GLN A 18 -18.23 -42.88 -16.77
CA GLN A 18 -17.70 -42.46 -15.49
C GLN A 18 -18.87 -42.00 -14.61
N PRO A 19 -18.90 -42.37 -13.32
CA PRO A 19 -19.90 -41.83 -12.41
C PRO A 19 -19.81 -40.30 -12.39
N PRO A 20 -20.93 -39.57 -12.24
CA PRO A 20 -20.90 -38.12 -12.25
C PRO A 20 -19.99 -37.64 -11.11
N VAL A 21 -18.92 -36.92 -11.48
CA VAL A 21 -18.11 -36.18 -10.52
C VAL A 21 -19.01 -35.10 -9.94
N SER A 22 -19.46 -35.28 -8.70
CA SER A 22 -20.11 -34.24 -7.92
C SER A 22 -19.09 -33.14 -7.67
N ILE A 23 -19.07 -32.13 -8.53
CA ILE A 23 -18.37 -30.88 -8.27
C ILE A 23 -19.27 -30.14 -7.27
N GLU A 24 -19.10 -30.40 -5.98
CA GLU A 24 -19.50 -29.43 -4.97
C GLU A 24 -18.62 -28.21 -5.19
N ALA A 25 -19.15 -27.23 -5.92
CA ALA A 25 -18.61 -25.88 -5.94
C ALA A 25 -18.84 -25.31 -4.55
N THR A 26 -17.98 -25.68 -3.60
CA THR A 26 -17.73 -24.82 -2.44
C THR A 26 -17.28 -23.50 -3.02
N PRO A 27 -17.96 -22.37 -2.76
CA PRO A 27 -17.38 -21.09 -3.10
C PRO A 27 -16.06 -21.03 -2.35
N GLU A 28 -14.93 -20.94 -3.07
CA GLU A 28 -13.72 -20.40 -2.49
C GLU A 28 -14.13 -19.04 -1.92
N VAL A 29 -14.29 -18.99 -0.60
CA VAL A 29 -14.28 -17.73 0.12
C VAL A 29 -12.90 -17.16 -0.10
N VAL A 30 -12.78 -16.32 -1.13
CA VAL A 30 -11.66 -15.41 -1.25
C VAL A 30 -11.85 -14.48 -0.06
N ASP A 31 -11.17 -14.78 1.05
CA ASP A 31 -11.04 -13.86 2.17
C ASP A 31 -10.35 -12.61 1.60
N ILE A 32 -11.17 -11.62 1.20
CA ILE A 32 -10.68 -10.28 0.96
C ILE A 32 -10.34 -9.77 2.36
N GLU A 33 -9.10 -10.01 2.80
CA GLU A 33 -8.52 -9.33 3.96
C GLU A 33 -8.90 -7.84 3.83
N PRO A 34 -9.69 -7.29 4.76
CA PRO A 34 -10.11 -5.91 4.64
C PRO A 34 -8.84 -5.08 4.62
N ALA A 35 -8.64 -4.28 3.56
CA ALA A 35 -7.52 -3.35 3.46
C ALA A 35 -7.30 -2.70 4.83
N THR A 36 -6.21 -3.07 5.49
CA THR A 36 -6.01 -2.74 6.90
C THR A 36 -5.95 -1.23 6.99
N ALA A 37 -6.99 -0.60 7.54
CA ALA A 37 -7.04 0.84 7.65
C ALA A 37 -5.89 1.32 8.54
N VAL A 38 -4.87 1.93 7.92
CA VAL A 38 -3.71 2.45 8.64
C VAL A 38 -4.13 3.71 9.38
N LEU A 39 -3.88 3.77 10.68
CA LEU A 39 -4.21 4.95 11.48
C LEU A 39 -3.26 6.10 11.15
N PRO A 40 -3.70 7.37 11.15
CA PRO A 40 -2.81 8.50 10.85
C PRO A 40 -1.56 8.55 11.75
N LEU A 41 -1.71 8.28 13.05
CA LEU A 41 -0.58 8.25 13.98
C LEU A 41 0.36 7.06 13.72
N GLU A 42 -0.17 5.94 13.22
CA GLU A 42 0.64 4.79 12.85
C GLU A 42 1.55 5.10 11.65
N ILE A 43 1.08 5.92 10.71
CA ILE A 43 1.91 6.40 9.59
C ILE A 43 3.08 7.24 10.12
N ILE A 44 2.83 8.13 11.08
CA ILE A 44 3.86 8.98 11.69
C ILE A 44 4.88 8.13 12.46
N ASP A 45 4.40 7.14 13.22
CA ASP A 45 5.25 6.20 13.96
C ASP A 45 6.16 5.39 13.02
N ARG A 46 5.61 4.85 11.93
CA ARG A 46 6.39 4.17 10.88
C ARG A 46 7.41 5.09 10.18
N SER A 47 7.23 6.41 10.28
CA SER A 47 8.13 7.40 9.69
C SER A 47 9.30 7.78 10.59
N VAL A 48 9.33 7.32 11.86
CA VAL A 48 10.46 7.55 12.77
C VAL A 48 11.72 6.89 12.20
N GLY A 49 12.82 7.64 12.19
CA GLY A 49 14.09 7.26 11.57
C GLY A 49 14.17 7.56 10.07
N ASN A 50 13.05 7.90 9.42
CA ASN A 50 12.99 8.24 8.00
C ASN A 50 12.88 9.76 7.79
N LYS A 51 13.11 10.20 6.55
CA LYS A 51 12.90 11.59 6.18
C LYS A 51 11.41 11.89 6.08
N VAL A 52 11.04 13.09 6.49
CA VAL A 52 9.69 13.63 6.39
C VAL A 52 9.75 15.05 5.88
N ARG A 53 8.73 15.46 5.12
CA ARG A 53 8.45 16.86 4.86
C ARG A 53 7.26 17.29 5.72
N VAL A 54 7.44 18.36 6.49
CA VAL A 54 6.40 18.93 7.35
C VAL A 54 6.05 20.31 6.80
N LEU A 55 4.77 20.49 6.45
CA LEU A 55 4.22 21.76 6.03
C LEU A 55 3.54 22.40 7.23
N MET A 56 3.91 23.64 7.52
CA MET A 56 3.25 24.41 8.57
C MET A 56 1.98 25.09 8.03
N THR A 57 1.18 25.66 8.92
CA THR A 57 0.05 26.53 8.53
C THR A 57 0.50 27.85 7.89
N SER A 58 1.77 28.22 8.08
CA SER A 58 2.44 29.32 7.34
C SER A 58 3.09 28.79 6.05
N ASP A 59 3.65 29.68 5.24
CA ASP A 59 4.39 29.33 4.00
C ASP A 59 5.78 28.70 4.24
N LYS A 60 5.95 27.99 5.36
CA LYS A 60 7.20 27.36 5.77
C LYS A 60 7.10 25.84 5.68
N GLU A 61 8.13 25.23 5.13
CA GLU A 61 8.28 23.80 5.01
C GLU A 61 9.59 23.35 5.64
N PHE A 62 9.56 22.19 6.31
CA PHE A 62 10.74 21.58 6.92
C PHE A 62 10.95 20.20 6.34
N TYR A 63 12.15 19.92 5.84
CA TYR A 63 12.54 18.59 5.39
C TYR A 63 13.68 18.09 6.28
N GLY A 64 13.48 16.95 6.94
CA GLY A 64 14.45 16.40 7.89
C GLY A 64 14.12 14.97 8.30
N THR A 65 14.98 14.37 9.12
CA THR A 65 14.77 13.01 9.65
C THR A 65 13.92 13.08 10.91
N LEU A 66 12.79 12.36 10.95
CA LEU A 66 11.94 12.28 12.13
C LEU A 66 12.61 11.44 13.22
N ILE A 67 12.85 12.03 14.38
CA ILE A 67 13.46 11.36 15.53
C ILE A 67 12.40 10.84 16.51
N GLY A 68 11.25 11.52 16.57
CA GLY A 68 10.12 11.12 17.41
C GLY A 68 9.04 12.18 17.42
N PHE A 69 7.87 11.81 17.95
CA PHE A 69 6.72 12.69 18.11
C PHE A 69 6.00 12.35 19.43
N ASP A 70 5.04 13.19 19.83
CA ASP A 70 4.17 12.96 21.00
C ASP A 70 2.68 12.92 20.60
N ASP A 71 1.79 12.75 21.58
CA ASP A 71 0.33 12.69 21.36
C ASP A 71 -0.25 13.99 20.76
N TYR A 72 0.46 15.11 20.87
CA TYR A 72 0.10 16.40 20.28
C TYR A 72 0.74 16.63 18.91
N VAL A 73 1.48 15.64 18.39
CA VAL A 73 2.22 15.71 17.14
C VAL A 73 3.29 16.82 17.17
N ASN A 74 3.84 17.14 18.35
CA ASN A 74 5.10 17.87 18.41
C ASN A 74 6.21 16.95 17.90
N MET A 75 7.03 17.40 16.95
CA MET A 75 7.98 16.52 16.25
C MET A 75 9.42 16.95 16.50
N VAL A 76 10.29 16.00 16.81
CA VAL A 76 11.74 16.23 16.85
C VAL A 76 12.33 15.82 15.51
N LEU A 77 12.95 16.77 14.81
CA LEU A 77 13.61 16.52 13.54
C LEU A 77 15.13 16.73 13.65
N GLN A 78 15.88 15.99 12.83
CA GLN A 78 17.33 16.12 12.69
C GLN A 78 17.73 16.46 11.25
N ASP A 79 18.85 17.17 11.09
CA ASP A 79 19.44 17.54 9.80
C ASP A 79 18.43 18.26 8.90
N VAL A 80 17.78 19.28 9.48
CA VAL A 80 16.60 19.93 8.91
C VAL A 80 16.98 21.03 7.94
N ILE A 81 16.31 21.03 6.79
CA ILE A 81 16.32 22.12 5.82
C ILE A 81 14.97 22.84 5.90
N GLU A 82 14.99 24.13 6.24
CA GLU A 82 13.81 24.99 6.18
C GLU A 82 13.76 25.67 4.81
N THR A 83 12.58 25.65 4.19
CA THR A 83 12.29 26.36 2.94
C THR A 83 11.10 27.28 3.16
N ASP A 84 11.26 28.55 2.80
CA ASP A 84 10.18 29.53 2.79
C ASP A 84 9.66 29.68 1.35
N ASN A 85 8.38 29.40 1.15
CA ASN A 85 7.77 29.42 -0.19
C ASN A 85 7.71 30.84 -0.78
N THR A 86 7.82 31.88 0.06
CA THR A 86 7.81 33.27 -0.38
C THR A 86 9.15 33.74 -0.96
N ASN A 87 10.26 33.24 -0.41
CA ASN A 87 11.61 33.72 -0.72
C ASN A 87 12.50 32.68 -1.42
N GLY A 88 12.02 31.43 -1.57
CA GLY A 88 12.76 30.32 -2.17
C GLY A 88 14.11 30.03 -1.50
N THR A 89 14.35 30.60 -0.32
CA THR A 89 15.65 30.59 0.35
C THR A 89 15.67 29.41 1.29
N SER A 90 16.48 28.40 0.96
CA SER A 90 16.80 27.31 1.87
C SER A 90 17.81 27.81 2.90
N THR A 91 17.47 27.70 4.19
CA THR A 91 18.38 28.08 5.27
C THR A 91 19.36 26.93 5.58
N THR A 92 20.45 27.28 6.26
CA THR A 92 21.52 26.35 6.64
C THR A 92 20.97 25.20 7.50
N PRO A 93 21.47 23.95 7.34
CA PRO A 93 20.93 22.82 8.08
C PRO A 93 20.98 23.00 9.59
N VAL A 94 19.84 22.84 10.25
CA VAL A 94 19.74 22.84 11.72
C VAL A 94 19.96 21.42 12.22
N LYS A 95 20.92 21.25 13.13
CA LYS A 95 21.29 19.91 13.65
C LYS A 95 20.12 19.18 14.28
N LYS A 96 19.35 19.84 15.15
CA LYS A 96 18.13 19.30 15.77
C LYS A 96 17.12 20.41 16.00
N MET A 97 15.85 20.13 15.77
CA MET A 97 14.74 21.06 15.91
C MET A 97 13.55 20.37 16.56
N LEU A 98 12.80 21.10 17.38
CA LEU A 98 11.47 20.71 17.85
C LEU A 98 10.43 21.56 17.12
N LEU A 99 9.51 20.89 16.42
CA LEU A 99 8.35 21.51 15.77
C LEU A 99 7.13 21.41 16.67
N ASN A 100 6.37 22.50 16.75
CA ASN A 100 5.11 22.56 17.49
C ASN A 100 3.98 21.96 16.63
N GLY A 101 3.33 20.92 17.13
CA GLY A 101 2.25 20.19 16.44
C GLY A 101 1.00 21.03 16.17
N GLY A 102 0.73 22.07 16.96
CA GLY A 102 -0.42 22.95 16.78
C GLY A 102 -0.36 23.81 15.51
N HIS A 103 0.79 23.91 14.87
CA HIS A 103 0.99 24.66 13.62
C HIS A 103 1.33 23.77 12.42
N ILE A 104 1.25 22.44 12.57
CA ILE A 104 1.44 21.51 11.46
C ILE A 104 0.15 21.43 10.64
N ALA A 105 0.28 21.63 9.33
CA ALA A 105 -0.81 21.46 8.38
C ALA A 105 -0.79 20.08 7.71
N MET A 106 0.40 19.58 7.37
CA MET A 106 0.56 18.30 6.67
C MET A 106 1.92 17.68 6.95
N ILE A 107 1.97 16.35 7.05
CA ILE A 107 3.19 15.55 7.15
C ILE A 107 3.23 14.64 5.93
N ILE A 108 4.31 14.70 5.17
CA ILE A 108 4.56 13.86 3.99
C ILE A 108 5.75 12.96 4.33
N PRO A 109 5.51 11.67 4.62
CA PRO A 109 6.58 10.74 4.92
C PRO A 109 7.28 10.27 3.64
N ASP A 110 8.61 10.19 3.68
CA ASP A 110 9.46 9.67 2.58
C ASP A 110 9.67 8.15 2.76
N VAL A 111 8.65 7.46 3.29
CA VAL A 111 8.68 6.02 3.48
C VAL A 111 8.54 5.35 2.11
N PRO A 112 9.49 4.50 1.68
CA PRO A 112 9.37 3.81 0.40
C PRO A 112 8.10 2.96 0.43
N ASP A 113 7.18 3.28 -0.48
CA ASP A 113 5.85 2.71 -0.71
C ASP A 113 5.34 1.82 0.44
N VAL A 114 4.45 2.38 1.25
CA VAL A 114 3.48 1.55 1.96
C VAL A 114 2.71 0.83 0.86
N LEU A 115 3.08 -0.41 0.58
CA LEU A 115 2.31 -1.32 -0.26
C LEU A 115 0.94 -1.41 0.40
N VAL A 116 0.01 -0.59 -0.09
CA VAL A 116 -1.41 -0.72 0.21
C VAL A 116 -1.82 -1.99 -0.51
N VAL A 117 -1.67 -3.12 0.18
CA VAL A 117 -2.21 -4.42 -0.23
C VAL A 117 -3.73 -4.40 -0.13
#